data_AF-A0A5Q4GQV1-F1
#
_entry.id   AF-A0A5Q4GQV1-F1
#
_cell.length_a   1.000
_cell.length_b   1.000
_cell.length_c   1.000
_cell.angle_alpha   90.00
_cell.angle_beta   90.00
_cell.angle_gamma   90.00
#
_symmetry.space_group_name_H-M   'P 1'
#
loop_
_entity.id
_entity.type
_entity.pdbx_description
1 polymer ?
#
loop_
_entity_poly.entity_id
_entity_poly.type
_entity_poly.pdbx_seq_one_letter_code
_entity_poly.pdbx_strand_id
1 'polypeptide(L)'
;MKVSPRIGVFCVLCIFWGGAVVHAAPWEGPAAQSSRDGGSQIANLKDQLTFGLRARLPREHAFIRLVVEKVETGDLPLELVLSTFHWARHKRPYPFPYFEYALRLRAARYGILL
;
A
#
# COMPACT_ATOMS: atom_id res chain seq x y z
N MET A 1 18.96 12.85 -22.67
CA MET A 1 17.77 12.02 -22.34
C MET A 1 17.41 12.27 -20.88
N LYS A 2 16.14 12.61 -20.64
CA LYS A 2 15.65 13.36 -19.48
C LYS A 2 15.39 12.43 -18.29
N VAL A 3 16.19 12.55 -17.23
CA VAL A 3 15.98 11.88 -15.94
C VAL A 3 15.31 12.90 -15.01
N SER A 4 14.12 12.58 -14.51
CA SER A 4 13.39 13.42 -13.56
C SER A 4 13.21 12.66 -12.25
N PRO A 5 13.87 13.09 -11.16
CA PRO A 5 13.44 12.78 -9.81
C PRO A 5 12.55 13.91 -9.29
N ARG A 6 11.24 13.65 -9.15
CA ARG A 6 10.33 14.53 -8.38
C ARG A 6 10.53 14.23 -6.89
N ILE A 7 11.65 14.71 -6.34
CA ILE A 7 11.89 14.76 -4.89
C ILE A 7 11.69 16.22 -4.52
N GLY A 8 10.47 16.55 -4.11
CA GLY A 8 10.12 17.85 -3.57
C GLY A 8 10.72 18.00 -2.18
N VAL A 9 11.99 18.38 -2.15
CA VAL A 9 12.65 19.03 -1.03
C VAL A 9 11.93 20.37 -0.83
N PHE A 10 10.92 20.43 0.04
CA PHE A 10 10.35 21.71 0.42
C PHE A 10 11.28 22.34 1.45
N CYS A 11 12.07 23.24 0.88
CA CYS A 11 13.03 24.10 1.51
C CYS A 11 12.44 24.79 2.75
N VAL A 12 13.20 24.66 3.82
CA VAL A 12 13.15 25.48 5.02
C VAL A 12 13.12 26.97 4.65
N LEU A 13 12.57 27.77 5.56
CA LEU A 13 12.88 29.18 5.82
C LEU A 13 11.97 30.23 5.16
N CYS A 14 10.90 30.59 5.88
CA CYS A 14 10.41 31.97 5.98
C CYS A 14 10.11 32.24 7.45
N ILE A 15 11.13 32.78 8.13
CA ILE A 15 10.98 33.44 9.43
C ILE A 15 10.39 34.82 9.14
N PHE A 16 9.21 35.14 9.67
CA PHE A 16 8.84 36.52 9.96
C PHE A 16 8.04 36.57 11.27
N TRP A 17 8.70 37.20 12.25
CA TRP A 17 8.19 37.67 13.53
C TRP A 17 6.90 38.48 13.41
N GLY A 18 5.97 38.30 14.35
CA GLY A 18 5.05 39.36 14.75
C GLY A 18 3.68 38.90 15.22
N GLY A 19 3.45 38.90 16.54
CA GLY A 19 2.11 39.08 17.11
C GLY A 19 1.45 37.84 17.70
N ALA A 20 1.13 37.94 18.98
CA ALA A 20 0.51 36.95 19.84
C ALA A 20 -0.84 36.40 19.34
N VAL A 21 -1.09 35.11 19.56
CA VAL A 21 -1.97 34.58 20.62
C VAL A 21 -1.81 33.05 20.60
N VAL A 22 -1.30 32.50 21.69
CA VAL A 22 -1.32 31.05 21.95
C VAL A 22 -2.77 30.68 22.29
N HIS A 23 -3.55 30.26 21.31
CA HIS A 23 -4.72 29.42 21.59
C HIS A 23 -4.24 27.97 21.60
N ALA A 24 -3.86 27.50 22.79
CA ALA A 24 -3.68 26.07 23.03
C ALA A 24 -5.05 25.40 22.93
N ALA A 25 -5.49 25.09 21.72
CA ALA A 25 -6.57 24.14 21.52
C ALA A 25 -6.06 22.78 22.00
N PRO A 26 -6.76 22.09 22.92
CA PRO A 26 -6.50 20.68 23.16
C PRO A 26 -6.85 19.97 21.85
N TRP A 27 -5.83 19.57 21.10
CA TRP A 27 -6.03 18.61 20.03
C TRP A 27 -6.26 17.26 20.73
N GLU A 28 -7.49 16.99 21.14
CA GLU A 28 -7.92 15.63 21.41
C GLU A 28 -7.99 14.92 20.05
N GLY A 29 -6.83 14.45 19.60
CA GLY A 29 -6.75 13.60 18.42
C GLY A 29 -7.63 12.38 18.66
N PRO A 30 -8.51 11.98 17.72
CA PRO A 30 -9.31 10.78 17.89
C PRO A 30 -8.35 9.61 18.08
N ALA A 31 -8.38 9.01 19.26
CA ALA A 31 -7.68 7.77 19.56
C ALA A 31 -8.11 6.74 18.50
N ALA A 32 -7.17 6.40 17.62
CA ALA A 32 -7.38 5.48 16.53
C ALA A 32 -7.79 4.11 17.08
N GLN A 33 -9.08 3.80 17.02
CA GLN A 33 -9.62 2.48 17.30
C GLN A 33 -9.57 1.66 16.02
N SER A 34 -8.47 0.95 15.78
CA SER A 34 -8.37 0.00 14.66
C SER A 34 -7.86 -1.35 15.17
N SER A 35 -8.66 -2.02 16.00
CA SER A 35 -8.26 -3.31 16.59
C SER A 35 -9.33 -4.40 16.50
N ARG A 36 -10.45 -4.15 15.83
CA ARG A 36 -11.54 -5.15 15.69
C ARG A 36 -11.79 -5.64 14.25
N ASP A 37 -11.13 -5.09 13.24
CA ASP A 37 -11.48 -5.29 11.82
C ASP A 37 -10.44 -6.08 11.00
N GLY A 38 -9.32 -6.50 11.59
CA GLY A 38 -8.20 -7.11 10.84
C GLY A 38 -8.61 -8.33 10.00
N GLY A 39 -9.34 -9.28 10.58
CA GLY A 39 -9.77 -10.49 9.85
C GLY A 39 -10.81 -10.21 8.74
N SER A 40 -11.69 -9.23 8.95
CA SER A 40 -12.68 -8.80 7.96
C SER A 40 -12.02 -8.05 6.79
N GLN A 41 -11.05 -7.19 7.08
CA GLN A 41 -10.26 -6.49 6.06
C GLN A 41 -9.43 -7.45 5.21
N ILE A 42 -8.92 -8.53 5.80
CA ILE A 42 -8.12 -9.51 5.07
C ILE A 42 -9.00 -10.43 4.21
N ALA A 43 -10.15 -10.89 4.73
CA ALA A 43 -11.13 -11.60 3.90
C ALA A 43 -11.55 -10.74 2.69
N ASN A 44 -11.70 -9.42 2.88
CA ASN A 44 -11.95 -8.46 1.81
C ASN A 44 -10.77 -8.35 0.82
N LEU A 45 -9.52 -8.42 1.29
CA LEU A 45 -8.32 -8.29 0.46
C LEU A 45 -8.25 -9.35 -0.65
N LYS A 46 -8.55 -10.62 -0.32
CA LYS A 46 -8.51 -11.71 -1.31
C LYS A 46 -9.46 -11.44 -2.48
N ASP A 47 -10.68 -11.03 -2.18
CA ASP A 47 -11.69 -10.73 -3.19
C ASP A 47 -11.31 -9.47 -3.97
N GLN A 48 -10.82 -8.44 -3.28
CA GLN A 48 -10.34 -7.21 -3.90
C GLN A 48 -9.22 -7.48 -4.92
N LEU A 49 -8.24 -8.31 -4.57
CA LEU A 49 -7.16 -8.72 -5.48
C LEU A 49 -7.69 -9.57 -6.63
N THR A 50 -8.56 -10.54 -6.35
CA THR A 50 -9.11 -11.44 -7.36
C THR A 50 -9.88 -10.68 -8.44
N PHE A 51 -10.84 -9.84 -8.04
CA PHE A 51 -11.67 -9.08 -8.96
C PHE A 51 -10.90 -7.90 -9.57
N GLY A 52 -10.12 -7.17 -8.77
CA GLY A 52 -9.40 -5.99 -9.23
C GLY A 52 -8.25 -6.31 -10.20
N LEU A 53 -7.62 -7.47 -10.07
CA LEU A 53 -6.59 -7.95 -11.00
C LEU A 53 -7.15 -8.82 -12.12
N ARG A 54 -8.47 -9.08 -12.13
CA ARG A 54 -9.15 -9.93 -13.11
C ARG A 54 -8.49 -11.31 -13.19
N ALA A 55 -8.09 -11.87 -12.05
CA ALA A 55 -7.50 -13.20 -11.96
C ALA A 55 -8.54 -14.26 -12.38
N ARG A 56 -8.15 -15.16 -13.27
CA ARG A 56 -9.03 -16.21 -13.84
C ARG A 56 -8.41 -17.60 -13.78
N LEU A 57 -7.08 -17.68 -13.73
CA LEU A 57 -6.39 -18.95 -13.79
C LEU A 57 -6.15 -19.51 -12.39
N PRO A 58 -6.18 -20.84 -12.20
CA PRO A 58 -5.93 -21.44 -10.88
C PRO A 58 -4.60 -21.01 -10.25
N ARG A 59 -3.55 -20.83 -11.07
CA ARG A 59 -2.24 -20.34 -10.63
C ARG A 59 -2.30 -18.91 -10.07
N GLU A 60 -3.14 -18.06 -10.64
CA GLU A 60 -3.28 -16.66 -10.23
C GLU A 60 -3.99 -16.59 -8.88
N HIS A 61 -5.05 -17.39 -8.71
CA HIS A 61 -5.71 -17.54 -7.42
C HIS A 61 -4.78 -18.15 -6.36
N ALA A 62 -3.91 -19.09 -6.73
CA ALA A 62 -2.92 -19.66 -5.81
C ALA A 62 -1.92 -18.60 -5.33
N PHE A 63 -1.43 -17.77 -6.24
CA PHE A 63 -0.56 -16.65 -5.88
C PHE A 63 -1.27 -15.63 -4.98
N ILE A 64 -2.53 -15.28 -5.26
CA ILE A 64 -3.31 -14.38 -4.39
C ILE A 64 -3.47 -14.98 -2.99
N ARG A 65 -3.74 -16.29 -2.87
CA ARG A 65 -3.83 -16.95 -1.55
C ARG A 65 -2.51 -16.85 -0.79
N LEU A 66 -1.39 -17.12 -1.45
CA LEU A 66 -0.05 -16.99 -0.85
C LEU A 66 0.22 -15.56 -0.36
N VAL A 67 -0.16 -14.55 -1.14
CA VAL A 67 -0.01 -13.14 -0.77
C VAL A 67 -0.85 -12.81 0.47
N VAL A 68 -2.11 -13.24 0.49
CA VAL A 68 -3.02 -13.02 1.63
C VAL A 68 -2.50 -13.69 2.89
N GLU A 69 -2.07 -14.95 2.80
CA GLU A 69 -1.47 -15.68 3.91
C GLU A 69 -0.24 -14.96 4.48
N LYS A 70 0.65 -14.45 3.62
CA LYS A 70 1.83 -13.70 4.08
C LYS A 70 1.47 -12.35 4.70
N VAL A 71 0.35 -11.75 4.30
CA VAL A 71 -0.16 -10.54 4.96
C VAL A 71 -0.76 -10.89 6.33
N GLU A 72 -1.48 -12.02 6.43
CA GLU A 72 -2.04 -12.53 7.68
C GLU A 72 -0.96 -12.86 8.71
N THR A 73 0.15 -13.47 8.27
CA THR A 73 1.30 -13.78 9.14
C THR A 73 2.13 -12.53 9.49
N GLY A 74 1.89 -11.40 8.82
CA GLY A 74 2.67 -10.17 8.98
C GLY A 74 4.02 -10.19 8.26
N ASP A 75 4.35 -11.25 7.52
CA ASP A 75 5.59 -11.35 6.74
C ASP A 75 5.61 -10.34 5.58
N LEU A 76 4.45 -10.09 4.98
CA LEU A 76 4.28 -9.18 3.85
C LEU A 76 3.46 -7.95 4.29
N PRO A 77 4.01 -6.73 4.24
CA PRO A 77 3.26 -5.55 4.64
C PRO A 77 2.02 -5.31 3.76
N LEU A 78 0.84 -5.16 4.38
CA LEU A 78 -0.42 -4.88 3.67
C LEU A 78 -0.32 -3.66 2.75
N GLU A 79 0.28 -2.57 3.24
CA GLU A 79 0.50 -1.34 2.47
C GLU A 79 1.33 -1.56 1.19
N LEU A 80 2.29 -2.51 1.23
CA LEU A 80 3.08 -2.87 0.07
C LEU A 80 2.21 -3.52 -1.00
N VAL A 81 1.32 -4.43 -0.59
CA VAL A 81 0.37 -5.12 -1.45
C VAL A 81 -0.62 -4.12 -2.04
N LEU A 82 -1.27 -3.31 -1.21
CA LEU A 82 -2.28 -2.34 -1.63
C LEU A 82 -1.69 -1.30 -2.59
N SER A 83 -0.54 -0.70 -2.26
CA SER A 83 0.12 0.27 -3.16
C SER A 83 0.49 -0.35 -4.51
N THR A 84 0.93 -1.62 -4.53
CA THR A 84 1.22 -2.35 -5.78
C THR A 84 -0.06 -2.64 -6.56
N PHE A 85 -1.12 -3.07 -5.87
CA PHE A 85 -2.43 -3.35 -6.44
C PHE A 85 -3.04 -2.11 -7.11
N HIS A 86 -3.04 -0.96 -6.44
CA HIS A 86 -3.57 0.30 -6.97
C HIS A 86 -2.85 0.72 -8.26
N TRP A 87 -1.55 0.52 -8.35
CA TRP A 87 -0.81 0.76 -9.59
C TRP A 87 -1.13 -0.28 -10.67
N ALA A 88 -1.18 -1.57 -10.31
CA ALA A 88 -1.31 -2.67 -11.26
C ALA A 88 -2.72 -2.78 -11.88
N ARG A 89 -3.79 -2.51 -11.12
CA ARG A 89 -5.18 -2.66 -11.59
C ARG A 89 -5.54 -1.80 -12.81
N HIS A 90 -4.77 -0.74 -13.07
CA HIS A 90 -4.95 0.15 -14.22
C HIS A 90 -4.16 -0.29 -15.47
N LYS A 91 -3.34 -1.35 -15.36
CA LYS A 91 -2.54 -1.86 -16.47
C LYS A 91 -3.40 -2.65 -17.46
N ARG A 92 -3.05 -2.52 -18.74
CA ARG A 92 -3.70 -3.17 -19.88
C ARG A 92 -2.68 -4.05 -20.62
N PRO A 93 -3.12 -5.11 -21.31
CA PRO A 93 -4.49 -5.63 -21.35
C PRO A 93 -4.88 -6.43 -20.10
N TYR A 94 -3.91 -7.03 -19.41
CA TYR A 94 -4.12 -7.90 -18.25
C TYR A 94 -3.33 -7.37 -17.04
N PRO A 95 -3.99 -7.00 -15.93
CA PRO A 95 -3.31 -6.36 -14.79
C PRO A 95 -2.57 -7.34 -13.88
N PHE A 96 -3.02 -8.60 -13.77
CA PHE A 96 -2.43 -9.60 -12.87
C PHE A 96 -0.92 -9.81 -13.06
N PRO A 97 -0.38 -10.03 -14.29
CA PRO A 97 1.06 -10.25 -14.46
C PRO A 97 1.92 -9.06 -14.01
N TYR A 98 1.43 -7.82 -14.17
CA TYR A 98 2.13 -6.63 -13.69
C TYR A 98 2.18 -6.59 -12.17
N PHE A 99 1.06 -6.93 -11.52
CA PHE A 99 0.99 -7.03 -10.07
C PHE A 99 1.97 -8.07 -9.53
N GLU A 100 1.93 -9.29 -10.07
CA GLU A 100 2.80 -10.38 -9.64
C GLU A 100 4.28 -9.98 -9.76
N TYR A 101 4.68 -9.49 -10.94
CA TYR A 101 6.07 -9.09 -11.18
C TYR A 101 6.51 -7.95 -10.24
N ALA A 102 5.71 -6.88 -10.12
CA ALA A 102 6.06 -5.74 -9.30
C ALA A 102 6.07 -6.10 -7.80
N LEU A 103 5.14 -6.94 -7.35
CA LEU A 103 5.09 -7.35 -5.95
C LEU A 103 6.30 -8.23 -5.60
N ARG A 104 6.65 -9.20 -6.45
CA ARG A 104 7.87 -10.02 -6.29
C ARG A 104 9.12 -9.14 -6.20
N LEU A 105 9.26 -8.18 -7.12
CA LEU A 105 10.41 -7.27 -7.14
C LEU A 105 10.48 -6.40 -5.88
N ARG A 106 9.35 -5.89 -5.40
CA ARG A 106 9.29 -5.05 -4.20
C ARG A 106 9.50 -5.87 -2.93
N ALA A 107 8.89 -7.05 -2.82
CA ALA A 107 9.03 -7.98 -1.69
C ALA A 107 10.46 -8.46 -1.53
N ALA A 108 11.18 -8.70 -2.64
CA ALA A 108 12.59 -9.06 -2.61
C ALA A 108 13.47 -7.99 -1.91
N ARG A 109 13.09 -6.71 -1.95
CA ARG A 109 13.80 -5.64 -1.22
C ARG A 109 13.66 -5.73 0.30
N TYR A 110 12.61 -6.40 0.76
CA TYR A 110 12.37 -6.71 2.16
C TYR A 110 12.90 -8.11 2.54
N GLY A 111 13.56 -8.82 1.61
CA GLY A 111 14.05 -10.19 1.84
C GLY A 111 12.94 -11.26 1.82
N ILE A 112 11.75 -10.93 1.30
CA ILE A 112 10.59 -11.84 1.26
C ILE A 112 10.53 -12.52 -0.10
N LEU A 113 10.40 -13.85 -0.11
CA LEU A 113 10.20 -14.66 -1.31
C LEU A 113 8.71 -14.99 -1.49
N LEU A 114 8.20 -14.76 -2.70
CA LEU A 114 6.82 -15.00 -3.16
C LEU A 114 6.82 -15.96 -4.35
#